data_AF-A0A9J6ADX4-F1
#
_entry.id   AF-A0A9J6ADX4-F1
#
_cell.length_a   1.000
_cell.length_b   1.000
_cell.length_c   1.000
_cell.angle_alpha   90.00
_cell.angle_beta   90.00
_cell.angle_gamma   90.00
#
_symmetry.space_group_name_H-M   'P 1'
#
loop_
_entity.id
_entity.type
_entity.pdbx_description
1 polymer ?
#
loop_
_entity_poly.entity_id
_entity_poly.type
_entity_poly.pdbx_seq_one_letter_code
_entity_poly.pdbx_strand_id
1 'polypeptide(L)'
;MRRSLEVWKMGTINYLKALKLQEKLASDRKALKITDTLLSLQHPPTYTIGKRETVHNLLIPDTELKSMGAELHYTQRGGDITFHGPHQAILYPIVLLRDIGLGARMYVEKLELTMIELASIYGVKAQAGQKCETGVWVEDRKIGAIGVRISSGITSHGLAFNMDPDLNYFKHIVPCGIVDKGVTSLKNETDVELPAEDVIQEQLIACFRVLFMRNLSSFDPMEAHVAVAALYFEVQRSSRSEAKKEELRRQELKLARGRGLAGVFNFRPSQVEEGKVPTPDVFGSKMNRYFLVLGAKNHMPSVNQKPRLLAENEVESYENVH
;
A
#
# COMPACT_ATOMS: atom_id res chain seq x y z
N MET A 1 8.59 -22.95 4.13
CA MET A 1 7.47 -22.26 4.79
C MET A 1 6.79 -21.36 3.78
N ARG A 2 5.45 -21.36 3.72
CA ARG A 2 4.70 -20.29 3.08
C ARG A 2 5.01 -19.02 3.87
N ARG A 3 5.65 -18.02 3.26
CA ARG A 3 5.75 -16.70 3.90
C ARG A 3 4.33 -16.12 4.03
N SER A 4 4.16 -15.11 4.84
CA SER A 4 2.91 -14.37 4.94
C SER A 4 3.26 -12.91 5.18
N LEU A 5 2.54 -12.03 4.50
CA LEU A 5 2.58 -10.59 4.75
C LEU A 5 1.28 -10.22 5.43
N GLU A 6 1.37 -9.68 6.63
CA GLU A 6 0.21 -9.14 7.34
C GLU A 6 0.02 -7.67 6.95
N VAL A 7 -1.18 -7.28 6.52
CA VAL A 7 -1.45 -5.89 6.10
C VAL A 7 -2.36 -5.21 7.10
N TRP A 8 -1.92 -4.06 7.61
CA TRP A 8 -2.63 -3.26 8.60
C TRP A 8 -3.05 -1.93 7.97
N LYS A 9 -4.36 -1.74 7.77
CA LYS A 9 -4.93 -0.50 7.24
C LYS A 9 -5.37 0.38 8.39
N MET A 10 -4.67 1.50 8.58
CA MET A 10 -4.79 2.31 9.80
C MET A 10 -5.56 3.62 9.60
N GLY A 11 -5.86 4.00 8.36
CA GLY A 11 -6.40 5.32 8.04
C GLY A 11 -5.39 6.42 8.42
N THR A 12 -5.89 7.53 8.96
CA THR A 12 -5.05 8.64 9.41
C THR A 12 -4.57 8.45 10.85
N ILE A 13 -3.27 8.47 11.06
CA ILE A 13 -2.65 8.28 12.38
C ILE A 13 -1.58 9.35 12.64
N ASN A 14 -1.48 9.86 13.87
CA ASN A 14 -0.40 10.77 14.25
C ASN A 14 0.98 10.12 14.03
N TYR A 15 1.94 10.92 13.55
CA TYR A 15 3.26 10.46 13.14
C TYR A 15 4.02 9.72 14.25
N LEU A 16 4.11 10.30 15.45
CA LEU A 16 4.85 9.68 16.56
C LEU A 16 4.20 8.37 17.03
N LYS A 17 2.87 8.28 16.99
CA LYS A 17 2.18 7.01 17.30
C LYS A 17 2.54 5.92 16.29
N ALA A 18 2.56 6.26 15.00
CA ALA A 18 2.99 5.33 13.95
C ALA A 18 4.47 4.97 14.06
N LEU A 19 5.35 5.92 14.40
CA LEU A 19 6.77 5.66 14.61
C LEU A 19 7.00 4.66 15.74
N LYS A 20 6.37 4.87 16.91
CA LYS A 20 6.43 3.93 18.04
C LYS A 20 5.92 2.54 17.67
N LEU A 21 4.86 2.48 16.85
CA LEU A 21 4.34 1.22 16.36
C LEU A 21 5.36 0.51 15.46
N GLN A 22 5.99 1.22 14.53
CA GLN A 22 7.03 0.66 13.67
C GLN A 22 8.20 0.11 14.47
N GLU A 23 8.65 0.83 15.51
CA GLU A 23 9.72 0.37 16.41
C GLU A 23 9.35 -0.93 17.13
N LYS A 24 8.12 -0.99 17.67
CA LYS A 24 7.60 -2.20 18.30
C LYS A 24 7.54 -3.38 17.32
N LEU A 25 6.96 -3.18 16.14
CA LEU A 25 6.86 -4.23 15.12
C LEU A 25 8.22 -4.69 14.63
N ALA A 26 9.17 -3.77 14.43
CA ALA A 26 10.54 -4.14 14.04
C ALA A 26 11.22 -4.98 15.12
N SER A 27 11.03 -4.64 16.41
CA SER A 27 11.53 -5.42 17.54
C SER A 27 10.88 -6.80 17.62
N ASP A 28 9.55 -6.89 17.51
CA ASP A 28 8.82 -8.16 17.52
C ASP A 28 9.19 -9.04 16.33
N ARG A 29 9.38 -8.44 15.15
CA ARG A 29 9.82 -9.14 13.94
C ARG A 29 11.25 -9.67 14.08
N LYS A 30 12.14 -8.91 14.73
CA LYS A 30 13.52 -9.34 15.06
C LYS A 30 13.54 -10.54 15.99
N ALA A 31 12.63 -10.55 16.96
CA ALA A 31 12.45 -11.65 17.90
C ALA A 31 11.63 -12.83 17.31
N LEU A 32 11.29 -12.79 16.02
CA LEU A 32 10.50 -13.81 15.32
C LEU A 32 9.11 -14.05 15.94
N LYS A 33 8.54 -13.04 16.64
CA LYS A 33 7.21 -13.12 17.27
C LYS A 33 6.06 -12.86 16.31
N ILE A 34 6.36 -12.15 15.22
CA ILE A 34 5.41 -11.79 14.16
C ILE A 34 6.02 -12.10 12.79
N THR A 35 5.17 -12.20 11.78
CA THR A 35 5.60 -12.28 10.38
C THR A 35 5.90 -10.89 9.82
N ASP A 36 6.31 -10.81 8.56
CA ASP A 36 6.45 -9.52 7.88
C ASP A 36 5.12 -8.75 7.92
N THR A 37 5.18 -7.44 8.16
CA THR A 37 4.00 -6.58 8.29
C THR A 37 4.10 -5.39 7.34
N LEU A 38 3.00 -5.02 6.70
CA LEU A 38 2.87 -3.80 5.91
C LEU A 38 1.85 -2.89 6.57
N LEU A 39 2.28 -1.72 7.04
CA LEU A 39 1.35 -0.68 7.48
C LEU A 39 0.95 0.18 6.28
N SER A 40 -0.35 0.37 6.07
CA SER A 40 -0.92 1.33 5.11
C SER A 40 -1.70 2.39 5.86
N LEU A 41 -1.33 3.65 5.65
CA LEU A 41 -1.83 4.77 6.44
C LEU A 41 -1.71 6.11 5.71
N GLN A 42 -2.23 7.14 6.36
CA GLN A 42 -1.94 8.54 6.10
C GLN A 42 -1.52 9.24 7.40
N HIS A 43 -0.94 10.44 7.31
CA HIS A 43 -0.64 11.28 8.47
C HIS A 43 -1.41 12.60 8.41
N PRO A 44 -1.74 13.22 9.56
CA PRO A 44 -1.98 14.65 9.62
C PRO A 44 -0.77 15.43 9.09
N PRO A 45 -0.92 16.73 8.75
CA PRO A 45 0.20 17.56 8.28
C PRO A 45 1.43 17.42 9.18
N THR A 46 2.52 16.92 8.62
CA THR A 46 3.73 16.56 9.36
C THR A 46 4.96 16.73 8.51
N TYR A 47 5.93 17.49 9.01
CA TYR A 47 7.29 17.54 8.50
C TYR A 47 8.17 16.55 9.26
N THR A 48 9.04 15.87 8.54
CA THR A 48 10.03 14.99 9.16
C THR A 48 11.41 15.31 8.64
N ILE A 49 12.40 15.35 9.53
CA ILE A 49 13.81 15.51 9.18
C ILE A 49 14.50 14.15 9.36
N GLY A 50 15.12 13.67 8.29
CA GLY A 50 15.86 12.41 8.28
C GLY A 50 17.25 12.54 8.89
N LYS A 51 18.05 11.47 8.74
CA LYS A 51 19.40 11.36 9.33
C LYS A 51 20.41 12.41 8.85
N ARG A 52 20.13 13.12 7.75
CA ARG A 52 21.02 14.16 7.22
C ARG A 52 20.93 15.50 7.99
N GLU A 53 20.07 15.61 9.01
CA GLU A 53 19.94 16.76 9.93
C GLU A 53 19.88 18.13 9.21
N THR A 54 19.07 18.18 8.17
CA THR A 54 18.93 19.28 7.23
C THR A 54 17.88 20.30 7.66
N VAL A 55 17.98 20.77 8.90
CA VAL A 55 17.02 21.73 9.49
C VAL A 55 16.93 23.02 8.68
N HIS A 56 18.03 23.45 8.07
CA HIS A 56 18.09 24.63 7.20
C HIS A 56 17.22 24.53 5.94
N ASN A 57 16.76 23.34 5.57
CA ASN A 57 15.83 23.14 4.45
C ASN A 57 14.36 23.39 4.84
N LEU A 58 14.07 23.70 6.11
CA LEU A 58 12.78 24.22 6.52
C LEU A 58 12.78 25.75 6.36
N LEU A 59 11.88 26.26 5.51
CA LEU A 59 11.86 27.66 5.08
C LEU A 59 11.01 28.57 5.99
N ILE A 60 10.34 28.00 6.98
CA ILE A 60 9.46 28.71 7.91
C ILE A 60 9.77 28.32 9.36
N PRO A 61 9.54 29.21 10.34
CA PRO A 61 9.77 28.88 11.74
C PRO A 61 8.72 27.90 12.29
N ASP A 62 9.07 27.17 13.35
CA ASP A 62 8.18 26.24 14.05
C ASP A 62 6.84 26.85 14.49
N THR A 63 6.80 28.14 14.76
CA THR A 63 5.56 28.86 15.12
C THR A 63 4.57 28.90 13.96
N GLU A 64 5.04 29.08 12.74
CA GLU A 64 4.21 29.12 11.54
C GLU A 64 3.71 27.72 11.19
N LEU A 65 4.56 26.69 11.31
CA LEU A 65 4.16 25.29 11.18
C LEU A 65 2.97 24.93 12.06
N LYS A 66 3.05 25.31 13.35
CA LYS A 66 1.95 25.06 14.31
C LYS A 66 0.67 25.79 13.91
N SER A 67 0.77 27.02 13.40
CA SER A 67 -0.39 27.79 12.95
C SER A 67 -1.10 27.15 11.75
N MET A 68 -0.36 26.42 10.92
CA MET A 68 -0.89 25.62 9.80
C MET A 68 -1.37 24.23 10.22
N GLY A 69 -1.29 23.89 11.52
CA GLY A 69 -1.66 22.58 12.03
C GLY A 69 -0.66 21.47 11.70
N ALA A 70 0.59 21.83 11.36
CA ALA A 70 1.66 20.88 11.06
C ALA A 70 2.59 20.63 12.25
N GLU A 71 3.02 19.38 12.41
CA GLU A 71 4.04 18.98 13.39
C GLU A 71 5.42 18.81 12.72
N LEU A 72 6.51 19.01 13.47
CA LEU A 72 7.87 18.73 13.03
C LEU A 72 8.48 17.61 13.88
N HIS A 73 9.01 16.57 13.24
CA HIS A 73 9.64 15.43 13.92
C HIS A 73 11.02 15.09 13.36
N TYR A 74 11.96 14.78 14.26
CA TYR A 74 13.28 14.27 13.91
C TYR A 74 13.28 12.74 13.90
N THR A 75 13.90 12.15 12.89
CA THR A 75 13.75 10.71 12.60
C THR A 75 15.06 10.09 12.13
N GLN A 76 15.13 8.76 12.16
CA GLN A 76 16.32 8.00 11.77
C GLN A 76 16.22 7.43 10.35
N ARG A 77 15.24 7.86 9.55
CA ARG A 77 15.13 7.46 8.15
C ARG A 77 16.24 8.06 7.31
N GLY A 78 16.59 7.39 6.22
CA GLY A 78 17.41 7.99 5.17
C GLY A 78 16.75 9.21 4.54
N GLY A 79 17.57 10.03 3.89
CA GLY A 79 17.12 11.24 3.22
C GLY A 79 17.12 12.49 4.11
N ASP A 80 16.57 13.55 3.53
CA ASP A 80 16.54 14.93 4.00
C ASP A 80 15.20 15.20 4.73
N ILE A 81 14.69 16.44 4.70
CA ILE A 81 13.36 16.85 5.09
C ILE A 81 12.32 16.37 4.07
N THR A 82 11.11 16.05 4.54
CA THR A 82 9.93 15.82 3.69
C THR A 82 8.66 16.19 4.44
N PHE A 83 7.58 16.36 3.69
CA PHE A 83 6.23 16.50 4.20
C PHE A 83 5.41 15.21 4.03
N HIS A 84 4.51 14.99 4.99
CA HIS A 84 3.42 14.01 4.98
C HIS A 84 2.12 14.69 5.37
N GLY A 85 1.01 14.26 4.77
CA GLY A 85 -0.29 14.85 5.07
C GLY A 85 -1.46 14.02 4.54
N PRO A 86 -2.69 14.53 4.69
CA PRO A 86 -3.88 13.93 4.08
C PRO A 86 -3.71 13.76 2.58
N HIS A 87 -4.38 12.75 2.02
CA HIS A 87 -4.36 12.39 0.60
C HIS A 87 -2.96 11.94 0.09
N GLN A 88 -2.04 11.60 1.00
CA GLN A 88 -0.79 10.94 0.70
C GLN A 88 -0.85 9.48 1.16
N ALA A 89 -0.68 8.54 0.25
CA ALA A 89 -0.67 7.11 0.56
C ALA A 89 0.70 6.70 1.07
N ILE A 90 0.78 6.24 2.32
CA ILE A 90 2.03 5.86 2.97
C ILE A 90 2.04 4.36 3.22
N LEU A 91 3.12 3.70 2.81
CA LEU A 91 3.40 2.32 3.16
C LEU A 91 4.66 2.23 4.02
N TYR A 92 4.56 1.58 5.17
CA TYR A 92 5.70 1.20 6.01
C TYR A 92 5.85 -0.31 6.07
N PRO A 93 6.65 -0.91 5.18
CA PRO A 93 6.99 -2.33 5.24
C PRO A 93 7.95 -2.58 6.41
N ILE A 94 7.57 -3.45 7.32
CA ILE A 94 8.40 -4.01 8.40
C ILE A 94 8.77 -5.44 7.99
N VAL A 95 9.83 -5.54 7.20
CA VAL A 95 10.25 -6.79 6.56
C VAL A 95 11.70 -7.12 6.90
N LEU A 96 11.99 -8.41 7.02
CA LEU A 96 13.36 -8.91 7.20
C LEU A 96 13.99 -9.19 5.83
N LEU A 97 14.89 -8.31 5.38
CA LEU A 97 15.42 -8.31 4.00
C LEU A 97 16.13 -9.60 3.61
N ARG A 98 16.88 -10.20 4.55
CA ARG A 98 17.57 -11.48 4.33
C ARG A 98 16.61 -12.61 4.01
N ASP A 99 15.40 -12.58 4.56
CA ASP A 99 14.40 -13.60 4.25
C ASP A 99 14.02 -13.43 2.79
N ILE A 100 13.67 -12.22 2.35
CA ILE A 100 13.30 -11.94 0.95
C ILE A 100 14.47 -11.89 -0.04
N GLY A 101 15.70 -12.19 0.38
CA GLY A 101 16.88 -12.23 -0.50
C GLY A 101 17.22 -10.88 -1.12
N LEU A 102 16.81 -9.76 -0.50
CA LEU A 102 17.05 -8.42 -1.02
C LEU A 102 18.18 -7.71 -0.29
N GLY A 103 19.03 -7.02 -1.05
CA GLY A 103 19.88 -5.96 -0.51
C GLY A 103 19.12 -4.64 -0.32
N ALA A 104 19.69 -3.70 0.43
CA ALA A 104 19.08 -2.39 0.68
C ALA A 104 18.75 -1.61 -0.61
N ARG A 105 19.63 -1.67 -1.61
CA ARG A 105 19.44 -1.01 -2.91
C ARG A 105 18.23 -1.59 -3.66
N MET A 106 18.20 -2.91 -3.86
CA MET A 106 17.09 -3.59 -4.54
C MET A 106 15.76 -3.40 -3.79
N TYR A 107 15.80 -3.31 -2.46
CA TYR A 107 14.62 -2.98 -1.66
C TYR A 107 14.06 -1.60 -2.02
N VAL A 108 14.91 -0.57 -2.09
CA VAL A 108 14.52 0.79 -2.51
C VAL A 108 14.02 0.80 -3.95
N GLU A 109 14.73 0.15 -4.87
CA GLU A 109 14.32 0.04 -6.29
C GLU A 109 12.93 -0.60 -6.43
N LYS A 110 12.60 -1.62 -5.62
CA LYS A 110 11.25 -2.21 -5.60
C LYS A 110 10.18 -1.30 -5.01
N LEU A 111 10.51 -0.43 -4.05
CA LEU A 111 9.58 0.61 -3.57
C LEU A 111 9.32 1.66 -4.65
N GLU A 112 10.34 2.04 -5.42
CA GLU A 112 10.18 2.93 -6.58
C GLU A 112 9.26 2.29 -7.62
N LEU A 113 9.55 1.05 -8.01
CA LEU A 113 8.71 0.28 -8.93
C LEU A 113 7.26 0.16 -8.44
N THR A 114 7.05 0.00 -7.13
CA THR A 114 5.69 -0.07 -6.55
C THR A 114 4.86 1.18 -6.87
N MET A 115 5.47 2.37 -6.76
CA MET A 115 4.81 3.64 -7.06
C MET A 115 4.69 3.88 -8.56
N ILE A 116 5.69 3.46 -9.36
CA ILE A 116 5.64 3.54 -10.83
C ILE A 116 4.50 2.70 -11.38
N GLU A 117 4.37 1.45 -10.90
CA GLU A 117 3.27 0.56 -11.31
C GLU A 117 1.91 1.16 -10.94
N LEU A 118 1.77 1.71 -9.73
CA LEU A 118 0.54 2.42 -9.35
C LEU A 118 0.24 3.58 -10.31
N ALA A 119 1.22 4.45 -10.58
CA ALA A 119 1.05 5.59 -11.48
C ALA A 119 0.64 5.15 -12.90
N SER A 120 1.19 4.03 -13.38
CA SER A 120 0.89 3.47 -14.70
C SER A 120 -0.56 3.04 -14.87
N ILE A 121 -1.24 2.59 -13.79
CA ILE A 121 -2.67 2.25 -13.80
C ILE A 121 -3.51 3.46 -14.22
N TYR A 122 -3.04 4.66 -13.92
CA TYR A 122 -3.70 5.93 -14.21
C TYR A 122 -3.12 6.65 -15.45
N GLY A 123 -2.35 5.94 -16.27
CA GLY A 123 -1.74 6.50 -17.48
C GLY A 123 -0.57 7.47 -17.22
N VAL A 124 -0.11 7.59 -15.98
CA VAL A 124 0.97 8.52 -15.62
C VAL A 124 2.33 7.88 -15.89
N LYS A 125 3.13 8.55 -16.72
CA LYS A 125 4.50 8.12 -17.06
C LYS A 125 5.49 8.54 -15.98
N ALA A 126 5.56 7.77 -14.90
CA ALA A 126 6.51 8.00 -13.82
C ALA A 126 7.79 7.16 -13.98
N GLN A 127 8.90 7.64 -13.44
CA GLN A 127 10.20 6.96 -13.43
C GLN A 127 10.91 7.08 -12.08
N ALA A 128 11.88 6.21 -11.83
CA ALA A 128 12.79 6.35 -10.70
C ALA A 128 13.68 7.58 -10.88
N GLY A 129 14.04 8.23 -9.79
CA GLY A 129 14.91 9.40 -9.83
C GLY A 129 16.32 9.08 -10.29
N GLN A 130 17.06 10.10 -10.73
CA GLN A 130 18.46 9.96 -11.05
C GLN A 130 19.33 9.82 -9.79
N LYS A 131 20.65 9.81 -9.96
CA LYS A 131 21.60 9.70 -8.85
C LYS A 131 21.33 10.79 -7.81
N CYS A 132 21.16 10.39 -6.55
CA CYS A 132 20.83 11.24 -5.40
C CYS A 132 19.39 11.77 -5.35
N GLU A 133 18.50 11.33 -6.24
CA GLU A 133 17.11 11.78 -6.34
C GLU A 133 16.12 10.68 -5.95
N THR A 134 16.43 9.90 -4.92
CA THR A 134 15.61 8.76 -4.49
C THR A 134 14.12 9.11 -4.38
N GLY A 135 13.28 8.27 -4.98
CA GLY A 135 11.86 8.52 -5.14
C GLY A 135 11.41 8.34 -6.58
N VAL A 136 10.16 8.71 -6.84
CA VAL A 136 9.51 8.55 -8.14
C VAL A 136 9.04 9.90 -8.65
N TRP A 137 9.23 10.09 -9.95
CA TRP A 137 9.17 11.39 -10.61
C TRP A 137 8.39 11.32 -11.91
N VAL A 138 7.68 12.40 -12.22
CA VAL A 138 7.12 12.69 -13.55
C VAL A 138 7.90 13.87 -14.08
N GLU A 139 8.75 13.64 -15.08
CA GLU A 139 9.75 14.61 -15.53
C GLU A 139 10.60 15.10 -14.32
N ASP A 140 10.60 16.40 -14.03
CA ASP A 140 11.30 17.02 -12.90
C ASP A 140 10.42 17.24 -11.66
N ARG A 141 9.23 16.60 -11.59
CA ARG A 141 8.29 16.73 -10.48
C ARG A 141 8.18 15.43 -9.68
N LYS A 142 8.45 15.47 -8.38
CA LYS A 142 8.38 14.29 -7.51
C LYS A 142 6.92 13.95 -7.18
N ILE A 143 6.48 12.75 -7.55
CA ILE A 143 5.16 12.21 -7.19
C ILE A 143 5.23 11.28 -5.96
N GLY A 144 6.39 10.72 -5.67
CA GLY A 144 6.58 9.81 -4.54
C GLY A 144 7.94 9.94 -3.86
N ALA A 145 7.96 9.99 -2.53
CA ALA A 145 9.18 10.02 -1.73
C ALA A 145 9.46 8.64 -1.12
N ILE A 146 10.75 8.31 -0.97
CA ILE A 146 11.20 7.12 -0.24
C ILE A 146 12.21 7.55 0.82
N GLY A 147 11.98 7.09 2.04
CA GLY A 147 12.89 7.26 3.15
C GLY A 147 12.78 6.03 4.03
N VAL A 148 13.85 5.23 4.08
CA VAL A 148 13.86 3.93 4.78
C VAL A 148 14.94 3.92 5.84
N ARG A 149 14.73 3.12 6.89
CA ARG A 149 15.78 2.75 7.84
C ARG A 149 15.86 1.23 7.89
N ILE A 150 17.07 0.71 7.72
CA ILE A 150 17.36 -0.73 7.82
C ILE A 150 18.27 -0.93 9.02
N SER A 151 17.82 -1.71 10.00
CA SER A 151 18.58 -2.04 11.21
C SER A 151 18.48 -3.52 11.51
N SER A 152 19.62 -4.19 11.75
CA SER A 152 19.67 -5.66 11.90
C SER A 152 18.99 -6.42 10.74
N GLY A 153 18.99 -5.85 9.53
CA GLY A 153 18.33 -6.42 8.35
C GLY A 153 16.81 -6.21 8.27
N ILE A 154 16.21 -5.50 9.23
CA ILE A 154 14.76 -5.22 9.28
C ILE A 154 14.50 -3.78 8.84
N THR A 155 13.49 -3.60 7.99
CA THR A 155 13.07 -2.30 7.47
C THR A 155 12.10 -1.59 8.40
N SER A 156 12.13 -0.27 8.34
CA SER A 156 11.17 0.67 8.95
C SER A 156 11.13 1.92 8.09
N HIS A 157 10.10 2.75 8.28
CA HIS A 157 9.67 3.76 7.33
C HIS A 157 9.36 3.11 5.97
N GLY A 158 9.49 3.81 4.84
CA GLY A 158 9.05 3.26 3.56
C GLY A 158 8.87 4.31 2.49
N LEU A 159 7.70 4.28 1.85
CA LEU A 159 7.33 5.18 0.75
C LEU A 159 6.14 6.06 1.14
N ALA A 160 6.04 7.20 0.46
CA ALA A 160 4.94 8.14 0.55
C ALA A 160 4.58 8.62 -0.86
N PHE A 161 3.40 8.24 -1.34
CA PHE A 161 2.91 8.53 -2.70
C PHE A 161 1.83 9.62 -2.65
N ASN A 162 1.99 10.67 -3.45
CA ASN A 162 1.08 11.81 -3.49
C ASN A 162 -0.13 11.45 -4.36
N MET A 163 -1.28 11.12 -3.76
CA MET A 163 -2.52 10.93 -4.52
C MET A 163 -3.11 12.29 -4.88
N ASP A 164 -3.43 13.09 -3.86
CA ASP A 164 -3.92 14.46 -4.00
C ASP A 164 -3.65 15.33 -2.74
N PRO A 165 -2.44 15.31 -2.15
CA PRO A 165 -2.16 16.14 -0.98
C PRO A 165 -2.14 17.62 -1.36
N ASP A 166 -2.39 18.50 -0.39
CA ASP A 166 -2.12 19.93 -0.57
C ASP A 166 -0.62 20.16 -0.79
N LEU A 167 -0.24 20.44 -2.04
CA LEU A 167 1.15 20.62 -2.43
C LEU A 167 1.75 21.93 -1.91
N ASN A 168 0.96 22.85 -1.36
CA ASN A 168 1.48 24.08 -0.75
C ASN A 168 2.38 23.78 0.46
N TYR A 169 2.14 22.70 1.19
CA TYR A 169 3.02 22.29 2.29
C TYR A 169 4.47 22.05 1.83
N PHE A 170 4.68 21.60 0.59
CA PHE A 170 6.03 21.40 0.06
C PHE A 170 6.75 22.72 -0.26
N LYS A 171 6.04 23.84 -0.43
CA LYS A 171 6.66 25.17 -0.67
C LYS A 171 7.44 25.68 0.54
N HIS A 172 7.19 25.12 1.71
CA HIS A 172 7.87 25.48 2.96
C HIS A 172 9.14 24.67 3.22
N ILE A 173 9.54 23.79 2.28
CA ILE A 173 10.76 22.99 2.39
C ILE A 173 11.56 23.00 1.09
N VAL A 174 12.88 22.81 1.20
CA VAL A 174 13.76 22.53 0.06
C VAL A 174 14.13 21.05 0.06
N PRO A 175 13.35 20.17 -0.61
CA PRO A 175 13.61 18.74 -0.56
C PRO A 175 14.90 18.39 -1.32
N CYS A 176 15.82 17.70 -0.64
CA CYS A 176 17.09 17.23 -1.19
C CYS A 176 18.04 18.31 -1.74
N GLY A 177 17.82 19.60 -1.42
CA GLY A 177 18.69 20.70 -1.87
C GLY A 177 18.65 21.00 -3.37
N ILE A 178 17.67 20.47 -4.12
CA ILE A 178 17.56 20.67 -5.57
C ILE A 178 16.48 21.73 -5.81
N VAL A 179 16.90 22.95 -6.16
CA VAL A 179 16.02 24.12 -6.29
C VAL A 179 15.14 24.06 -7.53
N ASP A 180 15.58 23.38 -8.60
CA ASP A 180 14.90 23.38 -9.90
C ASP A 180 13.87 22.25 -10.06
N LYS A 181 13.56 21.50 -8.99
CA LYS A 181 12.66 20.34 -9.05
C LYS A 181 11.38 20.55 -8.25
N GLY A 182 10.26 20.19 -8.87
CA GLY A 182 8.93 20.36 -8.30
C GLY A 182 8.45 19.13 -7.52
N VAL A 183 7.25 19.27 -6.97
CA VAL A 183 6.44 18.15 -6.46
C VAL A 183 5.12 18.11 -7.21
N THR A 184 4.55 16.92 -7.35
CA THR A 184 3.26 16.71 -8.00
C THR A 184 2.44 15.64 -7.28
N SER A 185 1.24 15.38 -7.78
CA SER A 185 0.30 14.39 -7.27
C SER A 185 -0.27 13.58 -8.43
N LEU A 186 -0.80 12.40 -8.13
CA LEU A 186 -1.52 11.60 -9.11
C LEU A 186 -2.65 12.41 -9.75
N LYS A 187 -3.38 13.20 -8.94
CA LYS A 187 -4.47 14.08 -9.39
C LYS A 187 -4.04 15.10 -10.43
N ASN A 188 -2.83 15.64 -10.32
CA ASN A 188 -2.32 16.64 -11.25
C ASN A 188 -1.76 16.04 -12.55
N GLU A 189 -1.33 14.77 -12.52
CA GLU A 189 -0.63 14.14 -13.64
C GLU A 189 -1.54 13.22 -14.48
N THR A 190 -2.78 12.97 -14.06
CA THR A 190 -3.74 12.13 -14.78
C THR A 190 -4.95 12.92 -15.27
N ASP A 191 -5.44 12.59 -16.47
CA ASP A 191 -6.71 13.08 -17.01
C ASP A 191 -7.92 12.24 -16.56
N VAL A 192 -7.68 11.16 -15.79
CA VAL A 192 -8.71 10.24 -15.34
C VAL A 192 -9.30 10.71 -13.99
N GLU A 193 -10.60 10.54 -13.82
CA GLU A 193 -11.22 10.75 -12.51
C GLU A 193 -10.71 9.71 -11.51
N LEU A 194 -10.10 10.20 -10.42
CA LEU A 194 -9.56 9.33 -9.38
C LEU A 194 -10.70 8.64 -8.61
N PRO A 195 -10.58 7.32 -8.33
CA PRO A 195 -11.50 6.64 -7.44
C PRO A 195 -11.28 7.10 -6.00
N ALA A 196 -12.10 6.60 -5.07
CA ALA A 196 -11.91 6.83 -3.65
C ALA A 196 -10.50 6.42 -3.19
N GLU A 197 -9.94 7.16 -2.23
CA GLU A 197 -8.55 6.98 -1.79
C GLU A 197 -8.25 5.60 -1.24
N ASP A 198 -9.23 4.95 -0.59
CA ASP A 198 -9.09 3.59 -0.10
C ASP A 198 -8.84 2.61 -1.25
N VAL A 199 -9.48 2.82 -2.41
CA VAL A 199 -9.22 2.04 -3.63
C VAL A 199 -7.80 2.27 -4.14
N ILE A 200 -7.31 3.51 -4.15
CA ILE A 200 -5.92 3.82 -4.57
C ILE A 200 -4.91 3.20 -3.61
N GLN A 201 -5.16 3.26 -2.30
CA GLN A 201 -4.31 2.62 -1.28
C GLN A 201 -4.28 1.10 -1.44
N GLU A 202 -5.42 0.46 -1.72
CA GLU A 202 -5.47 -0.98 -2.00
C GLU A 202 -4.66 -1.34 -3.26
N GLN A 203 -4.73 -0.51 -4.30
CA GLN A 203 -3.92 -0.71 -5.49
C GLN A 203 -2.42 -0.55 -5.20
N LEU A 204 -2.03 0.41 -4.36
CA LEU A 204 -0.64 0.56 -3.93
C LEU A 204 -0.15 -0.69 -3.17
N ILE A 205 -0.97 -1.22 -2.26
CA ILE A 205 -0.71 -2.48 -1.53
C ILE A 205 -0.61 -3.65 -2.52
N ALA A 206 -1.47 -3.70 -3.52
CA ALA A 206 -1.45 -4.71 -4.59
C ALA A 206 -0.16 -4.66 -5.41
N CYS A 207 0.28 -3.48 -5.85
CA CYS A 207 1.55 -3.29 -6.55
C CYS A 207 2.73 -3.76 -5.69
N PHE A 208 2.76 -3.36 -4.41
CA PHE A 208 3.78 -3.81 -3.45
C PHE A 208 3.79 -5.34 -3.36
N ARG A 209 2.60 -5.95 -3.22
CA ARG A 209 2.43 -7.39 -3.11
C ARG A 209 3.06 -8.11 -4.30
N VAL A 210 2.72 -7.72 -5.52
CA VAL A 210 3.22 -8.37 -6.74
C VAL A 210 4.74 -8.28 -6.82
N LEU A 211 5.31 -7.10 -6.56
CA LEU A 211 6.74 -6.85 -6.72
C LEU A 211 7.59 -7.50 -5.64
N PHE A 212 7.10 -7.61 -4.41
CA PHE A 212 7.85 -8.20 -3.29
C PHE A 212 7.59 -9.71 -3.12
N MET A 213 6.55 -10.27 -3.76
CA MET A 213 6.25 -11.71 -3.68
C MET A 213 6.77 -12.54 -4.85
N ARG A 214 7.06 -11.95 -6.01
CA ARG A 214 7.70 -12.67 -7.13
C ARG A 214 9.22 -12.59 -6.98
N ASN A 215 9.89 -13.76 -6.96
CA ASN A 215 11.31 -13.85 -7.28
C ASN A 215 11.44 -13.49 -8.77
N LEU A 216 11.55 -12.21 -9.09
CA LEU A 216 11.79 -11.73 -10.44
C LEU A 216 13.28 -11.95 -10.75
N SER A 217 13.67 -13.20 -11.01
CA SER A 217 15.02 -13.56 -11.48
C SER A 217 15.28 -13.04 -12.91
N SER A 218 14.24 -12.58 -13.60
CA SER A 218 14.30 -11.77 -14.83
C SER A 218 13.13 -10.79 -14.77
N PHE A 219 13.44 -9.50 -14.63
CA PHE A 219 12.45 -8.44 -14.53
C PHE A 219 11.91 -8.10 -15.92
N ASP A 220 10.66 -8.47 -16.21
CA ASP A 220 9.88 -7.94 -17.34
C ASP A 220 8.80 -6.98 -16.79
N PRO A 221 8.90 -5.66 -17.06
CA PRO A 221 7.88 -4.69 -16.68
C PRO A 221 6.47 -5.07 -17.14
N MET A 222 6.34 -5.71 -18.31
CA MET A 222 5.04 -6.09 -18.87
C MET A 222 4.34 -7.17 -18.03
N GLU A 223 5.08 -8.15 -17.52
CA GLU A 223 4.51 -9.18 -16.64
C GLU A 223 4.05 -8.63 -15.29
N ALA A 224 4.79 -7.66 -14.73
CA ALA A 224 4.40 -6.97 -13.51
C ALA A 224 3.09 -6.20 -13.73
N HIS A 225 3.04 -5.43 -14.83
CA HIS A 225 1.87 -4.66 -15.22
C HIS A 225 0.63 -5.55 -15.41
N VAL A 226 0.75 -6.70 -16.09
CA VAL A 226 -0.36 -7.65 -16.28
C VAL A 226 -0.83 -8.25 -14.95
N ALA A 227 0.09 -8.61 -14.05
CA ALA A 227 -0.26 -9.14 -12.73
C ALA A 227 -0.93 -8.09 -11.84
N VAL A 228 -0.47 -6.84 -11.91
CA VAL A 228 -1.09 -5.69 -11.24
C VAL A 228 -2.47 -5.42 -11.82
N ALA A 229 -2.63 -5.46 -13.15
CA ALA A 229 -3.92 -5.31 -13.82
C ALA A 229 -4.91 -6.43 -13.43
N ALA A 230 -4.45 -7.68 -13.33
CA ALA A 230 -5.27 -8.79 -12.86
C ALA A 230 -5.73 -8.60 -11.41
N LEU A 231 -4.83 -8.18 -10.52
CA LEU A 231 -5.17 -7.83 -9.14
C LEU A 231 -6.13 -6.65 -9.08
N TYR A 232 -5.92 -5.64 -9.92
CA TYR A 232 -6.78 -4.47 -10.04
C TYR A 232 -8.22 -4.90 -10.37
N PHE A 233 -8.41 -5.79 -11.35
CA PHE A 233 -9.74 -6.32 -11.66
C PHE A 233 -10.37 -7.09 -10.48
N GLU A 234 -9.57 -7.79 -9.69
CA GLU A 234 -10.04 -8.52 -8.50
C GLU A 234 -10.41 -7.59 -7.34
N VAL A 235 -9.62 -6.54 -7.10
CA VAL A 235 -9.89 -5.48 -6.11
C VAL A 235 -11.13 -4.68 -6.51
N GLN A 236 -11.28 -4.34 -7.79
CA GLN A 236 -12.47 -3.67 -8.33
C GLN A 236 -13.72 -4.54 -8.21
N ARG A 237 -13.62 -5.84 -8.46
CA ARG A 237 -14.74 -6.79 -8.24
C ARG A 237 -15.13 -6.88 -6.77
N SER A 238 -14.15 -6.93 -5.87
CA SER A 238 -14.36 -7.06 -4.42
C SER A 238 -14.97 -5.79 -3.82
N SER A 239 -14.45 -4.62 -4.17
CA SER A 239 -14.99 -3.32 -3.73
C SER A 239 -16.40 -3.07 -4.24
N ARG A 240 -16.70 -3.39 -5.50
CA ARG A 240 -18.08 -3.33 -6.04
C ARG A 240 -19.03 -4.28 -5.31
N SER A 241 -18.56 -5.47 -4.93
CA SER A 241 -19.34 -6.43 -4.13
C SER A 241 -19.65 -5.89 -2.73
N GLU A 242 -18.66 -5.33 -2.04
CA GLU A 242 -18.86 -4.73 -0.71
C GLU A 242 -19.72 -3.47 -0.75
N ALA A 243 -19.55 -2.60 -1.74
CA ALA A 243 -20.41 -1.43 -1.94
C ALA A 243 -21.88 -1.85 -2.15
N LYS A 244 -22.11 -2.91 -2.94
CA LYS A 244 -23.44 -3.47 -3.17
C LYS A 244 -24.04 -4.10 -1.91
N LYS A 245 -23.23 -4.78 -1.07
CA LYS A 245 -23.68 -5.31 0.22
C LYS A 245 -24.05 -4.20 1.20
N GLU A 246 -23.25 -3.14 1.26
CA GLU A 246 -23.51 -1.99 2.14
C GLU A 246 -24.74 -1.20 1.69
N GLU A 247 -24.97 -1.07 0.38
CA GLU A 247 -26.19 -0.49 -0.18
C GLU A 247 -27.43 -1.32 0.16
N LEU A 248 -27.35 -2.65 0.01
CA LEU A 248 -28.41 -3.57 0.39
C LEU A 248 -28.73 -3.46 1.89
N ARG A 249 -27.68 -3.43 2.73
CA ARG A 249 -27.80 -3.29 4.18
C ARG A 249 -28.46 -1.95 4.57
N ARG A 250 -28.16 -0.86 3.86
CA ARG A 250 -28.80 0.45 4.05
C ARG A 250 -30.27 0.44 3.61
N GLN A 251 -30.60 -0.26 2.53
CA GLN A 251 -31.99 -0.43 2.07
C GLN A 251 -32.80 -1.25 3.07
N GLU A 252 -32.25 -2.35 3.59
CA GLU A 252 -32.88 -3.18 4.63
C GLU A 252 -33.09 -2.41 5.94
N LEU A 253 -32.11 -1.62 6.38
CA LEU A 253 -32.24 -0.74 7.56
C LEU A 253 -33.31 0.35 7.37
N LYS A 254 -33.42 0.93 6.16
CA LYS A 254 -34.48 1.89 5.84
C LYS A 254 -35.86 1.22 5.85
N LEU A 255 -35.99 0.01 5.28
CA LEU A 255 -37.23 -0.77 5.31
C LEU A 255 -37.63 -1.16 6.74
N ALA A 256 -36.68 -1.59 7.58
CA ALA A 256 -36.92 -1.97 8.96
C ALA A 256 -37.39 -0.77 9.83
N ARG A 257 -36.83 0.42 9.59
CA ARG A 257 -37.26 1.68 10.24
C ARG A 257 -38.66 2.11 9.79
N GLY A 258 -38.97 2.01 8.50
CA GLY A 258 -40.29 2.36 7.96
C GLY A 258 -41.44 1.48 8.45
N ARG A 259 -41.14 0.27 8.96
CA ARG A 259 -42.13 -0.70 9.48
C ARG A 259 -42.21 -0.74 11.01
N GLY A 260 -41.54 0.16 11.72
CA GLY A 260 -41.55 0.18 13.19
C GLY A 260 -40.80 -1.00 13.84
N LEU A 261 -40.01 -1.76 13.09
CA LEU A 261 -39.31 -2.97 13.53
C LEU A 261 -37.87 -2.71 14.01
N ALA A 262 -37.51 -1.46 14.27
CA ALA A 262 -36.15 -1.05 14.61
C ALA A 262 -35.58 -1.75 15.88
N GLY A 263 -36.43 -2.35 16.72
CA GLY A 263 -36.03 -3.09 17.93
C GLY A 263 -35.88 -4.62 17.77
N VAL A 264 -36.15 -5.21 16.60
CA VAL A 264 -36.21 -6.70 16.46
C VAL A 264 -34.92 -7.30 15.88
N PHE A 265 -34.06 -6.49 15.27
CA PHE A 265 -32.80 -6.98 14.70
C PHE A 265 -31.59 -6.70 15.61
N ASN A 266 -31.47 -7.48 16.68
CA ASN A 266 -30.19 -7.65 17.38
C ASN A 266 -29.38 -8.75 16.66
N PHE A 267 -28.79 -8.42 15.51
CA PHE A 267 -27.84 -9.33 14.87
C PHE A 267 -26.51 -9.30 15.62
N ARG A 268 -26.27 -10.32 16.45
CA ARG A 268 -24.94 -10.62 16.99
C ARG A 268 -24.00 -10.98 15.84
N PRO A 269 -22.75 -10.50 15.82
CA PRO A 269 -21.77 -10.93 14.83
C PRO A 269 -21.52 -12.45 14.98
N SER A 270 -21.53 -13.17 13.86
CA SER A 270 -21.08 -14.56 13.78
C SER A 270 -19.63 -14.64 14.26
N GLN A 271 -19.37 -15.46 15.27
CA GLN A 271 -18.04 -15.75 15.77
C GLN A 271 -17.21 -16.41 14.66
N VAL A 272 -16.14 -15.75 14.24
CA VAL A 272 -14.97 -16.39 13.66
C VAL A 272 -14.14 -16.83 14.87
N GLU A 273 -13.76 -18.11 14.96
CA GLU A 273 -12.96 -18.63 16.07
C GLU A 273 -11.68 -17.80 16.26
N GLU A 274 -11.65 -17.03 17.35
CA GLU A 274 -10.47 -16.33 17.85
C GLU A 274 -9.48 -17.36 18.42
N GLY A 275 -8.45 -17.68 17.65
CA GLY A 275 -7.19 -18.13 18.23
C GLY A 275 -6.63 -17.00 19.11
N LYS A 276 -6.84 -17.11 20.43
CA LYS A 276 -6.42 -16.13 21.44
C LYS A 276 -4.94 -15.77 21.29
N VAL A 277 -4.68 -14.53 20.88
CA VAL A 277 -3.44 -13.81 21.20
C VAL A 277 -3.87 -12.52 21.91
N PRO A 278 -3.44 -12.25 23.14
CA PRO A 278 -3.95 -11.14 23.92
C PRO A 278 -3.48 -9.80 23.32
N THR A 279 -4.43 -8.94 22.97
CA THR A 279 -4.19 -7.54 22.60
C THR A 279 -4.47 -6.62 23.79
N PRO A 280 -3.58 -5.69 24.15
CA PRO A 280 -3.95 -4.54 24.97
C PRO A 280 -4.66 -3.50 24.09
N ASP A 281 -5.90 -3.16 24.47
CA ASP A 281 -6.72 -2.08 23.92
C ASP A 281 -6.02 -0.71 24.08
N VAL A 282 -5.72 -0.02 22.97
CA VAL A 282 -5.32 1.41 22.99
C VAL A 282 -5.83 2.24 21.78
N PHE A 283 -6.50 1.67 20.77
CA PHE A 283 -6.77 2.42 19.52
C PHE A 283 -8.25 2.47 19.14
N GLY A 284 -8.86 3.65 19.35
CA GLY A 284 -10.25 3.97 19.02
C GLY A 284 -10.53 4.29 17.53
N SER A 285 -10.05 3.46 16.60
CA SER A 285 -10.50 3.46 15.21
C SER A 285 -10.58 2.01 14.70
N LYS A 286 -11.57 1.70 13.85
CA LYS A 286 -11.77 0.34 13.30
C LYS A 286 -10.54 -0.07 12.48
N MET A 287 -9.67 -0.87 13.07
CA MET A 287 -8.46 -1.39 12.45
C MET A 287 -8.80 -2.64 11.63
N ASN A 288 -8.72 -2.55 10.31
CA ASN A 288 -8.91 -3.72 9.44
C ASN A 288 -7.56 -4.42 9.25
N ARG A 289 -7.45 -5.65 9.76
CA ARG A 289 -6.29 -6.53 9.59
C ARG A 289 -6.69 -7.72 8.72
N TYR A 290 -5.81 -8.12 7.82
CA TYR A 290 -5.98 -9.35 7.05
C TYR A 290 -4.63 -10.00 6.78
N PHE A 291 -4.63 -11.33 6.77
CA PHE A 291 -3.46 -12.14 6.44
C PHE A 291 -3.48 -12.45 4.95
N LEU A 292 -2.35 -12.22 4.28
CA LEU A 292 -2.14 -12.71 2.93
C LEU A 292 -1.30 -13.99 3.00
N VAL A 293 -1.95 -15.14 2.81
CA VAL A 293 -1.33 -16.47 2.82
C VAL A 293 -0.72 -16.78 1.45
N LEU A 294 0.56 -17.15 1.42
CA LEU A 294 1.27 -17.45 0.18
C LEU A 294 1.07 -18.89 -0.28
N GLY A 295 0.57 -19.11 -1.50
CA GLY A 295 0.59 -20.42 -2.16
C GLY A 295 1.95 -20.69 -2.83
N ALA A 296 2.55 -21.84 -2.57
CA ALA A 296 3.70 -22.34 -3.32
C ALA A 296 3.21 -22.98 -4.63
N LYS A 297 3.88 -22.62 -5.74
CA LYS A 297 3.84 -23.27 -7.07
C LYS A 297 2.44 -23.57 -7.63
N ASN A 298 1.91 -22.64 -8.43
CA ASN A 298 1.09 -23.06 -9.57
C ASN A 298 2.05 -23.33 -10.74
N HIS A 299 2.26 -24.60 -11.06
CA HIS A 299 2.62 -24.96 -12.44
C HIS A 299 1.50 -24.42 -13.32
N MET A 300 1.81 -23.44 -14.17
CA MET A 300 0.92 -23.17 -15.32
C MET A 300 1.03 -24.37 -16.27
N PRO A 301 -0.09 -24.93 -16.74
CA PRO A 301 -0.04 -25.92 -17.82
C PRO A 301 0.53 -25.25 -19.07
N SER A 302 1.38 -25.97 -19.81
CA SER A 302 2.00 -25.46 -21.03
C SER A 302 0.94 -25.09 -22.05
N VAL A 303 1.09 -23.89 -22.63
CA VAL A 303 0.30 -23.42 -23.77
C VAL A 303 0.70 -24.25 -24.98
N ASN A 304 -0.01 -25.36 -25.22
CA ASN A 304 -0.11 -26.00 -26.53
C ASN A 304 -1.20 -27.07 -26.56
N GLN A 305 -2.46 -26.72 -26.27
CA GLN A 305 -3.60 -27.50 -26.76
C GLN A 305 -4.72 -26.55 -27.21
N LYS A 306 -5.08 -26.67 -28.50
CA LYS A 306 -6.19 -25.95 -29.14
C LYS A 306 -7.52 -26.24 -28.42
N PRO A 307 -8.44 -25.27 -28.31
CA PRO A 307 -9.75 -25.50 -27.72
C PRO A 307 -10.59 -26.41 -28.63
N ARG A 308 -10.98 -27.59 -28.12
CA ARG A 308 -12.08 -28.37 -28.68
C ARG A 308 -13.40 -27.84 -28.13
N LEU A 309 -14.23 -27.32 -29.02
CA LEU A 309 -15.64 -27.07 -28.79
C LEU A 309 -16.33 -28.41 -28.52
N LEU A 310 -17.05 -28.52 -27.39
CA LEU A 310 -18.03 -29.58 -27.18
C LEU A 310 -19.38 -29.04 -27.64
N ALA A 311 -19.83 -29.53 -28.79
CA ALA A 311 -21.22 -29.50 -29.20
C ALA A 311 -21.84 -30.88 -28.91
N GLU A 312 -23.11 -30.85 -28.55
CA GLU A 312 -23.97 -31.98 -28.20
C GLU A 312 -24.20 -32.92 -29.40
N ASN A 313 -24.41 -34.20 -29.07
CA ASN A 313 -25.35 -35.18 -29.67
C ASN A 313 -24.77 -36.56 -30.01
N GLU A 314 -25.43 -37.54 -29.39
CA GLU A 314 -25.94 -38.81 -29.93
C GLU A 314 -25.01 -39.95 -30.40
N VAL A 315 -25.15 -41.07 -29.65
CA VAL A 315 -25.57 -42.43 -30.10
C VAL A 315 -24.62 -43.31 -30.96
N GLU A 316 -24.71 -44.63 -30.68
CA GLU A 316 -24.21 -45.83 -31.39
C GLU A 316 -22.72 -46.21 -31.17
N SER A 317 -22.39 -47.27 -30.40
CA SER A 317 -22.55 -48.74 -30.59
C SER A 317 -21.42 -49.41 -31.37
N TYR A 318 -21.20 -50.70 -31.07
CA TYR A 318 -20.25 -51.69 -31.62
C TYR A 318 -18.86 -51.71 -30.97
N GLU A 319 -18.57 -52.70 -30.11
CA GLU A 319 -18.25 -54.11 -30.36
C GLU A 319 -16.78 -54.35 -30.76
N ASN A 320 -16.14 -55.17 -29.92
CA ASN A 320 -15.17 -56.23 -30.22
C ASN A 320 -13.85 -55.88 -30.97
N VAL A 321 -12.74 -56.28 -30.38
CA VAL A 321 -11.89 -57.44 -30.79
C VAL A 321 -10.44 -57.20 -30.34
N HIS A 322 -9.99 -58.09 -29.45
CA HIS A 322 -8.61 -58.50 -29.08
C HIS A 322 -7.64 -57.52 -28.41
#